data_AF-A0A7S1UNY4-F1
#
_entry.id   AF-A0A7S1UNY4-F1
#
_cell.length_a   1.000
_cell.length_b   1.000
_cell.length_c   1.000
_cell.angle_alpha   90.00
_cell.angle_beta   90.00
_cell.angle_gamma   90.00
#
_symmetry.space_group_name_H-M   'P 1'
#
loop_
_entity.id
_entity.type
_entity.pdbx_description
1 polymer ?
#
loop_
_entity_poly.entity_id
_entity_poly.type
_entity_poly.pdbx_seq_one_letter_code
_entity_poly.pdbx_strand_id
1 'polypeptide(L)'
;KSMSLEAYASSDLVERNYVTRLLTGKVSGELHEHDLDVAKEILRLKAVVGIYEDLQASMEHFDKYFAWSPETQDSIDCEASVIASGLVKDTLPPLDTGNPAYSYLVDANEYDIKLYDYAKNFLVPYQR
;
A
#
# COMPACT_ATOMS: atom_id res chain seq x y z
N LYS A 1 7.91 27.90 -1.50
CA LYS A 1 9.21 27.20 -1.55
C LYS A 1 8.93 25.75 -1.89
N SER A 2 9.51 25.21 -2.95
CA SER A 2 9.45 23.77 -3.25
C SER A 2 10.60 23.07 -2.52
N MET A 3 10.29 22.00 -1.80
CA MET A 3 11.27 21.08 -1.20
C MET A 3 11.62 20.01 -2.25
N SER A 4 12.89 19.64 -2.38
CA SER A 4 13.26 18.50 -3.23
C SER A 4 12.93 17.18 -2.54
N LEU A 5 12.85 16.09 -3.31
CA LEU A 5 12.57 14.76 -2.76
C LEU A 5 13.68 14.31 -1.80
N GLU A 6 14.95 14.56 -2.14
CA GLU A 6 16.09 14.25 -1.27
C GLU A 6 16.04 15.04 0.04
N ALA A 7 15.66 16.33 -0.04
CA ALA A 7 15.51 17.18 1.14
C ALA A 7 14.33 16.73 2.01
N TYR A 8 13.25 16.26 1.41
CA TYR A 8 12.11 15.67 2.14
C TYR A 8 12.52 14.37 2.82
N ALA A 9 13.08 13.42 2.07
CA ALA A 9 13.42 12.09 2.54
C ALA A 9 14.45 12.08 3.68
N SER A 10 15.36 13.06 3.70
CA SER A 10 16.37 13.22 4.75
C SER A 10 15.91 14.10 5.93
N SER A 11 14.71 14.71 5.86
CA SER A 11 14.20 15.59 6.92
C SER A 11 13.37 14.85 7.96
N ASP A 12 13.08 15.52 9.09
CA ASP A 12 12.14 15.05 10.10
C ASP A 12 10.67 15.08 9.64
N LEU A 13 10.40 15.61 8.44
CA LEU A 13 9.06 15.61 7.84
C LEU A 13 8.75 14.30 7.10
N VAL A 14 9.75 13.45 6.86
CA VAL A 14 9.55 12.17 6.18
C VAL A 14 8.59 11.30 6.97
N GLU A 15 7.53 10.83 6.34
CA GLU A 15 6.66 9.82 6.92
C GLU A 15 7.39 8.49 7.04
N ARG A 16 7.35 7.89 8.23
CA ARG A 16 8.11 6.69 8.58
C ARG A 16 7.18 5.56 8.99
N ASN A 17 7.15 4.50 8.18
CA ASN A 17 6.37 3.29 8.43
C ASN A 17 4.89 3.62 8.71
N TYR A 18 4.32 4.51 7.91
CA TYR A 18 2.99 5.07 8.11
C TYR A 18 1.92 3.98 8.27
N VAL A 19 1.93 2.96 7.41
CA VAL A 19 0.91 1.90 7.41
C VAL A 19 1.04 1.04 8.66
N THR A 20 2.26 0.62 9.00
CA THR A 20 2.54 -0.17 10.20
C THR A 20 2.12 0.59 11.46
N ARG A 21 2.41 1.89 11.54
CA ARG A 21 2.01 2.75 12.67
C ARG A 21 0.50 2.93 12.75
N LEU A 22 -0.14 3.14 11.61
CA LEU A 22 -1.59 3.30 11.51
C LEU A 22 -2.29 2.05 12.04
N LEU A 23 -1.87 0.86 11.59
CA LEU A 23 -2.49 -0.40 11.99
C LEU A 23 -2.25 -0.69 13.48
N THR A 24 -1.05 -0.47 13.99
CA THR A 24 -0.70 -0.72 15.40
C THR A 24 -1.20 0.37 16.35
N GLY A 25 -1.63 1.53 15.84
CA GLY A 25 -1.96 2.71 16.63
C GLY A 25 -0.74 3.40 17.26
N LYS A 26 0.49 3.02 16.86
CA LYS A 26 1.74 3.51 17.44
C LYS A 26 2.24 4.77 16.73
N VAL A 27 1.60 5.89 17.06
CA VAL A 27 1.86 7.21 16.46
C VAL A 27 3.28 7.75 16.67
N SER A 28 4.02 7.29 17.68
CA SER A 28 5.39 7.74 17.96
C SER A 28 6.26 6.62 18.54
N GLY A 29 7.56 6.90 18.68
CA GLY A 29 8.54 5.95 19.21
C GLY A 29 9.04 4.93 18.19
N GLU A 30 10.01 4.14 18.62
CA GLU A 30 10.66 3.11 17.79
C GLU A 30 9.74 1.93 17.53
N LEU A 31 9.69 1.48 16.27
CA LEU A 31 9.01 0.24 15.89
C LEU A 31 9.95 -0.93 16.04
N HIS A 32 9.41 -2.08 16.45
CA HIS A 32 10.13 -3.34 16.58
C HIS A 32 9.42 -4.42 15.77
N GLU A 33 10.05 -5.58 15.58
CA GLU A 33 9.48 -6.73 14.88
C GLU A 33 8.11 -7.16 15.44
N HIS A 34 7.88 -7.01 16.75
CA HIS A 34 6.57 -7.27 17.35
C HIS A 34 5.47 -6.35 16.79
N ASP A 35 5.78 -5.08 16.53
CA ASP A 35 4.81 -4.14 15.95
C ASP A 35 4.45 -4.57 14.51
N LEU A 36 5.42 -5.06 13.74
CA LEU A 36 5.19 -5.64 12.41
C LEU A 36 4.29 -6.87 12.48
N ASP A 37 4.53 -7.79 13.42
CA ASP A 37 3.69 -8.98 13.59
C ASP A 37 2.26 -8.64 13.95
N VAL A 38 2.06 -7.63 14.83
CA VAL A 38 0.73 -7.10 15.14
C VAL A 38 0.07 -6.50 13.89
N ALA A 39 0.80 -5.71 13.10
CA ALA A 39 0.26 -5.14 11.87
C ALA A 39 -0.17 -6.22 10.87
N LYS A 40 0.65 -7.27 10.68
CA LYS A 40 0.31 -8.43 9.83
C LYS A 40 -0.97 -9.12 10.31
N GLU A 41 -1.09 -9.37 11.61
CA GLU A 41 -2.28 -10.00 12.19
C GLU A 41 -3.53 -9.13 12.05
N ILE A 42 -3.40 -7.80 12.16
CA ILE A 42 -4.51 -6.89 11.91
C ILE A 42 -4.98 -6.98 10.45
N LEU A 43 -4.05 -6.95 9.49
CA LEU A 43 -4.42 -7.14 8.08
C LEU A 43 -5.09 -8.51 7.87
N ARG A 44 -4.52 -9.57 8.42
CA ARG A 44 -5.03 -10.94 8.26
C ARG A 44 -6.43 -11.14 8.84
N LEU A 45 -6.71 -10.55 10.00
CA LEU A 45 -7.94 -10.81 10.76
C LEU A 45 -9.04 -9.79 10.52
N LYS A 46 -8.71 -8.56 10.08
CA LYS A 46 -9.65 -7.44 10.08
C LYS A 46 -9.82 -6.75 8.73
N ALA A 47 -9.01 -7.08 7.72
CA ALA A 47 -9.06 -6.42 6.43
C ALA A 47 -9.14 -7.42 5.27
N VAL A 48 -9.82 -7.00 4.20
CA VAL A 48 -9.68 -7.58 2.86
C VAL A 48 -8.69 -6.70 2.13
N VAL A 49 -7.60 -7.27 1.64
CA VAL A 49 -6.47 -6.49 1.11
C VAL A 49 -6.39 -6.66 -0.41
N GLY A 50 -6.14 -5.55 -1.10
CA GLY A 50 -5.84 -5.51 -2.54
C GLY A 50 -4.45 -4.94 -2.79
N ILE A 51 -3.92 -5.16 -3.99
CA ILE A 51 -2.62 -4.66 -4.45
C ILE A 51 -2.85 -3.60 -5.53
N TYR A 52 -2.32 -2.41 -5.31
CA TYR A 52 -2.54 -1.27 -6.21
C TYR A 52 -1.98 -1.52 -7.62
N GLU A 53 -0.84 -2.19 -7.74
CA GLU A 53 -0.27 -2.55 -9.06
C GLU A 53 -1.15 -3.51 -9.86
N ASP A 54 -2.12 -4.14 -9.22
CA ASP A 54 -3.11 -5.04 -9.84
C ASP A 54 -4.51 -4.68 -9.33
N LEU A 55 -4.91 -3.42 -9.55
CA LEU A 55 -6.23 -2.90 -9.13
C LEU A 55 -7.39 -3.73 -9.68
N GLN A 56 -7.29 -4.19 -10.92
CA GLN A 56 -8.32 -5.04 -11.53
C GLN A 56 -8.52 -6.33 -10.74
N ALA A 57 -7.46 -7.11 -10.51
CA ALA A 57 -7.59 -8.34 -9.73
C ALA A 57 -7.89 -8.08 -8.25
N SER A 58 -7.64 -6.88 -7.74
CA SER A 58 -8.03 -6.47 -6.40
C SER A 58 -9.54 -6.22 -6.30
N MET A 59 -10.13 -5.57 -7.31
CA MET A 59 -11.58 -5.39 -7.36
C MET A 59 -12.32 -6.71 -7.52
N GLU A 60 -11.85 -7.60 -8.40
CA GLU A 60 -12.41 -8.96 -8.52
C GLU A 60 -12.32 -9.74 -7.20
N HIS A 61 -11.24 -9.54 -6.44
CA HIS A 61 -11.10 -10.13 -5.12
C HIS A 61 -12.13 -9.58 -4.13
N PHE A 62 -12.37 -8.25 -4.13
CA PHE A 62 -13.37 -7.63 -3.28
C PHE A 62 -14.79 -8.06 -3.66
N ASP A 63 -15.11 -8.13 -4.95
CA ASP A 63 -16.40 -8.61 -5.44
C ASP A 63 -16.69 -10.02 -4.92
N LYS A 64 -15.72 -10.92 -5.04
CA LYS A 64 -15.85 -12.29 -4.55
C LYS A 64 -16.03 -12.33 -3.03
N TYR A 65 -15.26 -11.55 -2.28
CA TYR A 65 -15.31 -11.55 -0.81
C TYR A 65 -16.65 -11.00 -0.28
N PHE A 66 -17.12 -9.88 -0.83
CA PHE A 66 -18.36 -9.24 -0.40
C PHE A 66 -19.61 -9.77 -1.11
N ALA A 67 -19.45 -10.72 -2.03
CA ALA A 67 -20.48 -11.21 -2.92
C ALA A 67 -21.16 -10.08 -3.70
N TRP A 68 -20.38 -9.10 -4.15
CA TRP A 68 -20.85 -8.12 -5.12
C TRP A 68 -20.95 -8.79 -6.49
N SER A 69 -22.04 -8.51 -7.19
CA SER A 69 -22.27 -9.00 -8.54
C SER A 69 -22.70 -7.81 -9.37
N PRO A 70 -21.83 -7.25 -10.22
CA PRO A 70 -22.26 -6.22 -11.14
C PRO A 70 -23.28 -6.82 -12.12
N GLU A 71 -24.54 -6.43 -11.96
CA GLU A 71 -25.66 -7.04 -12.70
C GLU A 71 -25.82 -6.48 -14.13
N THR A 72 -25.16 -5.36 -14.43
CA THR A 72 -25.34 -4.62 -15.69
C THR A 72 -24.01 -4.31 -16.38
N GLN A 73 -24.03 -4.21 -17.71
CA GLN A 73 -22.86 -3.78 -18.47
C GLN A 73 -22.42 -2.37 -18.03
N ASP A 74 -23.37 -1.48 -17.74
CA ASP A 74 -23.09 -0.12 -17.27
C ASP A 74 -22.30 -0.12 -15.95
N SER A 75 -22.59 -1.03 -15.01
CA SER A 75 -21.82 -1.17 -13.76
C SER A 75 -20.39 -1.65 -14.01
N ILE A 76 -20.20 -2.61 -14.92
CA ILE A 76 -18.88 -3.14 -15.28
C ILE A 76 -18.04 -2.04 -15.95
N ASP A 77 -18.63 -1.31 -16.90
CA ASP A 77 -17.96 -0.25 -17.64
C ASP A 77 -17.61 0.94 -16.71
N CYS A 78 -18.48 1.25 -15.75
CA CYS A 78 -18.24 2.27 -14.73
C CYS A 78 -17.04 1.91 -13.85
N GLU A 79 -16.98 0.68 -13.35
CA GLU A 79 -15.87 0.20 -12.54
C GLU A 79 -14.54 0.25 -13.32
N ALA A 80 -14.53 -0.31 -14.54
CA ALA A 80 -13.36 -0.28 -15.40
C ALA A 80 -12.87 1.15 -15.68
N SER A 81 -13.81 2.09 -15.89
CA SER A 81 -13.49 3.51 -16.06
C SER A 81 -12.85 4.12 -14.82
N VAL A 82 -13.35 3.81 -13.62
CA VAL A 82 -12.78 4.28 -12.35
C VAL A 82 -11.38 3.70 -12.14
N ILE A 83 -11.19 2.40 -12.35
CA ILE A 83 -9.87 1.75 -12.25
C ILE A 83 -8.87 2.40 -13.21
N ALA A 84 -9.24 2.56 -14.48
CA ALA A 84 -8.40 3.18 -15.49
C ALA A 84 -8.02 4.62 -15.10
N SER A 85 -8.97 5.40 -14.56
CA SER A 85 -8.70 6.76 -14.10
C SER A 85 -7.73 6.83 -12.91
N GLY A 86 -7.76 5.82 -12.04
CA GLY A 86 -6.84 5.68 -10.91
C GLY A 86 -5.41 5.42 -11.37
N LEU A 87 -5.24 4.46 -12.29
CA LEU A 87 -3.94 4.10 -12.86
C LEU A 87 -3.29 5.27 -13.64
N VAL A 88 -4.09 6.09 -14.31
CA VAL A 88 -3.61 7.25 -15.07
C VAL A 88 -2.97 8.33 -14.18
N LYS A 89 -3.26 8.37 -12.87
CA LYS A 89 -2.60 9.31 -11.95
C LYS A 89 -1.15 8.95 -11.66
N ASP A 90 -0.70 7.76 -12.05
CA ASP A 90 0.67 7.28 -11.86
C ASP A 90 1.59 7.76 -12.98
N THR A 91 1.66 9.09 -13.16
CA THR A 91 2.50 9.72 -14.19
C THR A 91 3.96 9.87 -13.76
N LEU A 92 4.29 9.50 -12.52
CA LEU A 92 5.65 9.62 -12.01
C LEU A 92 6.44 8.36 -12.37
N PRO A 93 7.61 8.50 -13.00
CA PRO A 93 8.48 7.34 -13.22
C PRO A 93 8.90 6.75 -11.86
N PRO A 94 9.15 5.44 -11.78
CA PRO A 94 9.76 4.83 -10.61
C PRO A 94 11.00 5.60 -10.20
N LEU A 95 11.17 5.81 -8.88
CA LEU A 95 12.35 6.47 -8.36
C LEU A 95 13.59 5.61 -8.67
N ASP A 96 14.60 6.23 -9.29
CA ASP A 96 15.88 5.58 -9.55
C ASP A 96 16.51 5.10 -8.23
N THR A 97 16.86 3.83 -8.16
CA THR A 97 17.53 3.23 -6.99
C THR A 97 18.91 3.83 -6.72
N GLY A 98 19.53 4.46 -7.73
CA GLY A 98 20.76 5.24 -7.58
C GLY A 98 20.55 6.64 -6.98
N ASN A 99 19.30 7.12 -6.85
CA ASN A 99 19.00 8.40 -6.23
C ASN A 99 19.19 8.29 -4.69
N PRO A 100 19.93 9.21 -4.04
CA PRO A 100 20.10 9.21 -2.58
C PRO A 100 18.78 9.23 -1.78
N ALA A 101 17.72 9.85 -2.30
CA ALA A 101 16.39 9.83 -1.68
C ALA A 101 15.83 8.40 -1.55
N TYR A 102 16.16 7.51 -2.48
CA TYR A 102 15.66 6.13 -2.47
C TYR A 102 16.10 5.40 -1.21
N SER A 103 17.39 5.45 -0.86
CA SER A 103 17.89 4.79 0.35
C SER A 103 17.30 5.40 1.61
N TYR A 104 17.18 6.74 1.68
CA TYR A 104 16.54 7.39 2.83
C TYR A 104 15.07 6.97 3.00
N LEU A 105 14.33 6.83 1.91
CA LEU A 105 12.92 6.39 1.94
C LEU A 105 12.78 4.92 2.32
N VAL A 106 13.65 4.06 1.81
CA VAL A 106 13.70 2.62 2.17
C VAL A 106 14.00 2.47 3.66
N ASP A 107 15.02 3.16 4.16
CA ASP A 107 15.40 3.11 5.58
C ASP A 107 14.28 3.66 6.47
N ALA A 108 13.61 4.74 6.04
CA ALA A 108 12.47 5.33 6.75
C ALA A 108 11.24 4.40 6.82
N ASN A 109 11.11 3.46 5.88
CA ASN A 109 9.91 2.64 5.67
C ASN A 109 10.18 1.12 5.67
N GLU A 110 11.25 0.66 6.33
CA GLU A 110 11.64 -0.76 6.39
C GLU A 110 10.48 -1.69 6.77
N TYR A 111 9.69 -1.34 7.79
CA TYR A 111 8.57 -2.16 8.25
C TYR A 111 7.38 -2.11 7.29
N ASP A 112 7.11 -0.97 6.67
CA ASP A 112 6.05 -0.88 5.64
C ASP A 112 6.41 -1.69 4.39
N ILE A 113 7.70 -1.73 4.00
CA ILE A 113 8.18 -2.59 2.92
C ILE A 113 7.98 -4.06 3.29
N LYS A 114 8.41 -4.50 4.48
CA LYS A 114 8.19 -5.87 4.97
C LYS A 114 6.70 -6.23 5.05
N LEU A 115 5.86 -5.29 5.47
CA LEU A 115 4.42 -5.47 5.58
C LEU A 115 3.76 -5.57 4.20
N TYR A 116 4.17 -4.74 3.24
CA TYR A 116 3.72 -4.79 1.86
C TYR A 116 4.12 -6.12 1.20
N ASP A 117 5.36 -6.58 1.39
CA ASP A 117 5.82 -7.87 0.88
C ASP A 117 5.01 -9.04 1.46
N TYR A 118 4.68 -9.00 2.75
CA TYR A 118 3.77 -9.95 3.37
C TYR A 118 2.38 -9.90 2.73
N ALA A 119 1.82 -8.70 2.56
CA ALA A 119 0.49 -8.52 1.97
C ALA A 119 0.44 -9.10 0.55
N LYS A 120 1.39 -8.72 -0.29
CA LYS A 120 1.46 -9.10 -1.70
C LYS A 120 1.74 -10.58 -1.91
N ASN A 121 2.73 -11.13 -1.22
CA ASN A 121 3.24 -12.47 -1.52
C ASN A 121 2.57 -13.57 -0.68
N PHE A 122 1.93 -13.21 0.44
CA PHE A 122 1.31 -14.18 1.33
C PHE A 122 -0.18 -13.93 1.56
N LEU A 123 -0.56 -12.74 2.02
CA LEU A 123 -1.93 -12.51 2.48
C LEU A 123 -2.95 -12.50 1.34
N VAL A 124 -2.71 -11.71 0.30
CA VAL A 124 -3.63 -11.60 -0.85
C VAL A 124 -3.82 -12.96 -1.55
N PRO A 125 -2.76 -13.73 -1.83
CA PRO A 125 -2.91 -15.11 -2.31
C PRO A 125 -3.69 -16.02 -1.37
N TYR A 126 -3.55 -15.85 -0.05
CA TYR A 126 -4.27 -16.64 0.95
C TYR A 126 -5.77 -16.28 1.06
N GLN A 127 -6.14 -15.02 0.84
CA GLN A 127 -7.52 -14.54 0.92
C GLN A 127 -8.38 -14.91 -0.31
N ARG A 128 -7.76 -15.32 -1.42
CA ARG A 128 -8.43 -15.60 -2.70
C ARG A 128 -9.09 -16.98 -2.78
#